data_AF-A0A6A1C9Q0-F1
#
_entry.id   AF-A0A6A1C9Q0-F1
#
_cell.length_a   1.000
_cell.length_b   1.000
_cell.length_c   1.000
_cell.angle_alpha   90.00
_cell.angle_beta   90.00
_cell.angle_gamma   90.00
#
_symmetry.space_group_name_H-M   'P 1'
#
loop_
_entity.id
_entity.type
_entity.pdbx_description
1 polymer ?
#
loop_
_entity_poly.entity_id
_entity_poly.type
_entity_poly.pdbx_seq_one_letter_code
_entity_poly.pdbx_strand_id
1 'polypeptide(L)'
;MKTKMSVSSQNTHKIAKNTFMLYIRMLLTMLVALYTSRVVLEVLGVEDFGIYNVVGGIVTMFSFLNGTMAASTQRFLSYAIGKKDLQLLKNTFSLTVSIHCGVAILVLLLAETIGIWFLNTYMNIPQERMDAAGWVYQFSIFSFVVSIIQVPYNAIIIAREQMNIYAY
;
A
#
# COMPACT_ATOMS: atom_id res chain seq x y z
N MET A 1 -2.85 -41.80 25.27
CA MET A 1 -1.84 -40.71 25.17
C MET A 1 -0.96 -40.93 23.92
N LYS A 2 -1.53 -40.81 22.70
CA LYS A 2 -0.79 -40.87 21.41
C LYS A 2 -1.64 -40.22 20.31
N THR A 3 -1.81 -38.89 20.33
CA THR A 3 -2.51 -38.17 19.24
C THR A 3 -2.21 -36.66 19.27
N LYS A 4 -0.92 -36.28 19.33
CA LYS A 4 -0.51 -34.86 19.24
C LYS A 4 0.69 -34.58 18.32
N MET A 5 1.06 -35.51 17.44
CA MET A 5 2.32 -35.41 16.68
C MET A 5 2.18 -35.53 15.15
N SER A 6 1.10 -35.03 14.56
CA SER A 6 0.95 -34.96 13.09
C SER A 6 0.36 -33.67 12.52
N VAL A 7 -0.07 -32.72 13.37
CA VAL A 7 -0.69 -31.45 12.91
C VAL A 7 0.34 -30.31 12.73
N SER A 8 1.59 -30.51 13.15
CA SER A 8 2.63 -29.45 13.12
C SER A 8 3.35 -29.31 11.77
N SER A 9 3.60 -30.39 11.02
CA SER A 9 4.49 -30.34 9.84
C SER A 9 3.88 -29.67 8.61
N GLN A 10 2.59 -29.91 8.31
CA GLN A 10 1.93 -29.31 7.14
C GLN A 10 1.76 -27.78 7.24
N ASN A 11 1.51 -27.26 8.44
CA ASN A 11 1.38 -25.83 8.66
C ASN A 11 2.75 -25.13 8.61
N THR A 12 3.80 -25.73 9.17
CA THR A 12 5.17 -25.19 9.09
C THR A 12 5.67 -25.10 7.64
N HIS A 13 5.37 -26.10 6.80
CA HIS A 13 5.77 -26.08 5.39
C HIS A 13 5.05 -24.98 4.60
N LYS A 14 3.75 -24.75 4.86
CA LYS A 14 2.99 -23.64 4.24
C LYS A 14 3.52 -22.28 4.68
N ILE A 15 3.81 -22.11 5.98
CA ILE A 15 4.38 -20.86 6.52
C ILE A 15 5.75 -20.60 5.90
N ALA A 16 6.64 -21.60 5.83
CA ALA A 16 7.97 -21.45 5.23
C ALA A 16 7.89 -21.06 3.74
N LYS A 17 7.02 -21.73 2.96
CA LYS A 17 6.81 -21.41 1.55
C LYS A 17 6.28 -19.99 1.34
N ASN A 18 5.32 -19.57 2.17
CA ASN A 18 4.72 -18.23 2.12
C ASN A 18 5.74 -17.15 2.45
N THR A 19 6.51 -17.36 3.52
CA THR A 19 7.61 -16.46 3.90
C THR A 19 8.63 -16.36 2.77
N PHE A 20 9.06 -17.48 2.20
CA PHE A 20 10.01 -17.49 1.08
C PHE A 20 9.49 -16.71 -0.14
N MET A 21 8.22 -16.89 -0.50
CA MET A 21 7.58 -16.14 -1.61
C MET A 21 7.56 -14.63 -1.34
N LEU A 22 7.24 -14.22 -0.10
CA LEU A 22 7.24 -12.81 0.29
C LEU A 22 8.64 -12.19 0.21
N TYR A 23 9.68 -12.91 0.63
CA TYR A 23 11.07 -12.45 0.54
C TYR A 23 11.55 -12.30 -0.91
N ILE A 24 11.22 -13.25 -1.79
CA ILE A 24 11.54 -13.14 -3.22
C ILE A 24 10.88 -11.90 -3.82
N ARG A 25 9.59 -11.70 -3.57
CA ARG A 25 8.87 -10.51 -4.05
C ARG A 25 9.54 -9.24 -3.55
N MET A 26 9.87 -9.17 -2.26
CA MET A 26 10.54 -8.00 -1.69
C MET A 26 11.88 -7.71 -2.39
N LEU A 27 12.70 -8.73 -2.63
CA LEU A 27 13.97 -8.58 -3.37
C LEU A 27 13.75 -8.07 -4.79
N LEU A 28 12.80 -8.63 -5.53
CA LEU A 28 12.48 -8.20 -6.89
C LEU A 28 11.98 -6.75 -6.92
N THR A 29 11.03 -6.40 -6.05
CA THR A 29 10.52 -5.02 -5.95
C THR A 29 11.62 -4.04 -5.58
N MET A 30 12.53 -4.43 -4.67
CA MET A 30 13.66 -3.60 -4.28
C MET A 30 14.65 -3.38 -5.42
N LEU A 31 15.01 -4.44 -6.17
CA LEU A 31 15.90 -4.33 -7.32
C LEU A 31 15.31 -3.44 -8.41
N VAL A 32 14.02 -3.61 -8.73
CA VAL A 32 13.32 -2.77 -9.69
C VAL A 32 13.28 -1.32 -9.21
N ALA A 33 12.93 -1.07 -7.94
CA ALA A 33 12.90 0.28 -7.38
C ALA A 33 14.28 0.97 -7.44
N LEU A 34 15.36 0.24 -7.13
CA LEU A 34 16.73 0.75 -7.22
C LEU A 34 17.15 1.06 -8.66
N TYR A 35 16.78 0.22 -9.62
CA TYR A 35 17.07 0.45 -11.04
C TYR A 35 16.27 1.63 -11.58
N THR A 36 14.96 1.68 -11.31
CA THR A 36 14.07 2.78 -11.71
C THR A 36 14.57 4.10 -11.14
N SER A 37 14.99 4.16 -9.88
CA SER A 37 15.56 5.38 -9.29
C SER A 37 16.74 5.93 -10.09
N ARG A 38 17.63 5.06 -10.58
CA ARG A 38 18.77 5.47 -11.42
C ARG A 38 18.34 5.95 -12.80
N VAL A 39 17.44 5.22 -13.48
CA VAL A 39 16.93 5.61 -14.80
C VAL A 39 16.19 6.94 -14.73
N VAL A 40 15.36 7.13 -13.70
CA VAL A 40 14.63 8.37 -13.46
C VAL A 40 15.63 9.52 -13.23
N LEU A 41 16.65 9.34 -12.39
CA LEU A 41 17.70 10.34 -12.18
C LEU A 41 18.48 10.67 -13.46
N GLU A 42 18.77 9.68 -14.30
CA GLU A 42 19.52 9.87 -15.56
C GLU A 42 18.69 10.60 -16.63
N VAL A 43 17.38 10.34 -16.69
CA VAL A 43 16.48 10.96 -17.67
C VAL A 43 16.04 12.37 -17.25
N LEU A 44 15.79 12.58 -15.95
CA LEU A 44 15.26 13.84 -15.42
C LEU A 44 16.38 14.80 -14.93
N GLY A 45 17.54 14.27 -14.54
CA GLY A 45 18.59 15.08 -13.91
C GLY A 45 18.28 15.41 -12.45
N VAL A 46 19.25 16.03 -11.76
CA VAL A 46 19.24 16.18 -10.29
C VAL A 46 18.12 17.13 -9.81
N GLU A 47 17.83 18.20 -10.54
CA GLU A 47 16.79 19.17 -10.16
C GLU A 47 15.37 18.57 -10.24
N ASP A 48 15.06 17.88 -11.34
CA ASP A 48 13.76 17.23 -11.52
C ASP A 48 13.55 16.02 -10.63
N PHE A 49 14.63 15.27 -10.36
CA PHE A 49 14.57 14.19 -9.38
C PHE A 49 14.30 14.74 -7.98
N GLY A 50 14.82 15.93 -7.66
CA GLY A 50 14.49 16.67 -6.45
C GLY A 50 13.00 16.97 -6.37
N ILE A 51 12.42 17.54 -7.43
CA ILE A 51 10.97 17.83 -7.50
C ILE A 51 10.14 16.55 -7.38
N TYR A 52 10.50 15.48 -8.11
CA TYR A 52 9.84 14.17 -8.03
C TYR A 52 9.83 13.62 -6.60
N ASN A 53 10.97 13.70 -5.89
CA ASN A 53 11.05 13.19 -4.53
C ASN A 53 10.34 14.07 -3.51
N VAL A 54 10.31 15.40 -3.68
CA VAL A 54 9.58 16.29 -2.75
C VAL A 54 8.07 16.13 -2.95
N VAL A 55 7.61 16.11 -4.20
CA VAL A 55 6.20 15.89 -4.56
C VAL A 55 5.74 14.48 -4.16
N GLY A 56 6.55 13.46 -4.46
CA GLY A 56 6.34 12.09 -3.99
C GLY A 56 6.49 11.94 -2.48
N GLY A 57 7.24 12.83 -1.83
CA GLY A 57 7.44 12.89 -0.38
C GLY A 57 6.15 13.20 0.37
N ILE A 58 5.31 14.10 -0.15
CA ILE A 58 3.99 14.41 0.42
C ILE A 58 3.12 13.15 0.46
N VAL A 59 3.15 12.34 -0.60
CA VAL A 59 2.44 11.06 -0.66
C VAL A 59 3.08 9.99 0.23
N THR A 60 4.40 9.98 0.29
CA THR A 60 5.16 9.07 1.17
C THR A 60 4.87 9.36 2.64
N MET A 61 4.63 10.61 3.02
CA MET A 61 4.19 10.96 4.38
C MET A 61 2.84 10.34 4.75
N PHE A 62 1.98 9.99 3.80
CA PHE A 62 0.74 9.26 4.08
C PHE A 62 0.89 7.73 4.01
N SER A 63 2.08 7.21 3.68
CA SER A 63 2.37 5.77 3.65
C SER A 63 2.14 5.08 5.00
N PHE A 64 2.47 5.75 6.13
CA PHE A 64 2.24 5.19 7.46
C PHE A 64 0.75 4.94 7.75
N LEU A 65 -0.13 5.80 7.20
CA LEU A 65 -1.57 5.67 7.33
C LEU A 65 -2.00 4.35 6.68
N ASN A 66 -1.51 4.10 5.47
CA ASN A 66 -1.80 2.86 4.72
C ASN A 66 -1.34 1.61 5.50
N GLY A 67 -0.10 1.61 6.00
CA GLY A 67 0.41 0.49 6.81
C GLY A 67 -0.41 0.22 8.08
N THR A 68 -0.84 1.27 8.78
CA THR A 68 -1.66 1.16 10.00
C THR A 68 -3.07 0.64 9.69
N MET A 69 -3.69 1.12 8.61
CA MET A 69 -4.99 0.64 8.12
C MET A 69 -4.93 -0.82 7.70
N ALA A 70 -3.86 -1.24 7.03
CA ALA A 70 -3.64 -2.63 6.63
C ALA A 70 -3.54 -3.56 7.84
N ALA A 71 -2.71 -3.22 8.82
CA ALA A 71 -2.56 -4.01 10.04
C ALA A 71 -3.88 -4.13 10.83
N SER A 72 -4.62 -3.02 10.95
CA SER A 72 -5.91 -3.00 11.64
C SER A 72 -6.95 -3.86 10.92
N THR A 73 -7.07 -3.72 9.60
CA THR A 73 -8.01 -4.49 8.78
C THR A 73 -7.71 -5.98 8.84
N GLN A 74 -6.44 -6.36 8.71
CA GLN A 74 -6.01 -7.75 8.80
C GLN A 74 -6.39 -8.35 10.17
N ARG A 75 -6.23 -7.58 11.26
CA ARG A 75 -6.61 -8.03 12.61
C ARG A 75 -8.11 -8.28 12.75
N PHE A 76 -8.96 -7.35 12.30
CA PHE A 76 -10.41 -7.52 12.36
C PHE A 76 -10.91 -8.70 11.50
N LEU A 77 -10.36 -8.85 10.29
CA LEU A 77 -10.70 -9.98 9.41
C LEU A 77 -10.23 -11.32 10.00
N SER A 78 -9.01 -11.38 10.56
CA SER A 78 -8.48 -12.59 11.19
C SER A 78 -9.31 -13.01 12.40
N TYR A 79 -9.82 -12.06 13.18
CA TYR A 79 -10.73 -12.34 14.28
C TYR A 79 -12.06 -12.96 13.80
N ALA A 80 -12.67 -12.38 12.76
CA ALA A 80 -13.91 -12.92 12.18
C ALA A 80 -13.72 -14.34 11.60
N ILE A 81 -12.59 -14.59 10.93
CA ILE A 81 -12.22 -15.92 10.42
C ILE A 81 -12.02 -16.92 11.56
N GLY A 82 -11.34 -16.52 12.64
CA GLY A 82 -11.13 -17.37 13.82
C GLY A 82 -12.43 -17.80 14.51
N LYS A 83 -13.49 -16.98 14.42
CA LYS A 83 -14.84 -17.30 14.91
C LYS A 83 -15.64 -18.24 13.99
N LYS A 84 -15.14 -18.54 12.77
CA LYS A 84 -15.83 -19.32 11.73
C LYS A 84 -17.22 -18.78 11.36
N ASP A 85 -17.45 -17.49 11.59
CA ASP A 85 -18.71 -16.82 11.27
C ASP A 85 -18.57 -16.06 9.93
N LEU A 86 -19.17 -16.63 8.88
CA LEU A 86 -19.14 -16.05 7.54
C LEU A 86 -19.94 -14.75 7.43
N GLN A 87 -21.00 -14.58 8.24
CA GLN A 87 -21.80 -13.37 8.21
C GLN A 87 -21.03 -12.22 8.84
N LEU A 88 -20.38 -12.49 9.98
CA LEU A 88 -19.48 -11.53 10.61
C LEU A 88 -18.35 -11.13 9.66
N LEU A 89 -17.71 -12.09 8.98
CA LEU A 89 -16.64 -11.81 8.02
C LEU A 89 -17.10 -10.89 6.87
N LYS A 90 -18.26 -11.18 6.26
CA LYS A 90 -18.83 -10.35 5.19
C LYS A 90 -19.12 -8.92 5.66
N ASN A 91 -19.74 -8.79 6.84
CA ASN A 91 -20.06 -7.50 7.42
C ASN A 91 -18.79 -6.69 7.75
N THR A 92 -17.79 -7.33 8.36
CA THR A 92 -16.50 -6.69 8.66
C THR A 92 -15.79 -6.25 7.37
N PHE A 93 -15.77 -7.09 6.34
CA PHE A 93 -15.15 -6.74 5.06
C PHE A 93 -15.86 -5.55 4.40
N SER A 94 -17.20 -5.60 4.29
CA SER A 94 -17.98 -4.51 3.70
C SER A 94 -17.79 -3.19 4.44
N LEU A 95 -17.79 -3.23 5.78
CA LEU A 95 -17.53 -2.06 6.61
C LEU A 95 -16.13 -1.50 6.35
N THR A 96 -15.13 -2.38 6.26
CA THR A 96 -13.75 -1.95 6.04
C THR A 96 -13.57 -1.30 4.67
N VAL A 97 -14.18 -1.86 3.61
CA VAL A 97 -14.18 -1.25 2.27
C VAL A 97 -14.82 0.13 2.31
N SER A 98 -15.99 0.28 2.94
CA SER A 98 -16.66 1.58 3.05
C SER A 98 -15.81 2.62 3.79
N ILE A 99 -15.14 2.23 4.88
CA ILE A 99 -14.22 3.12 5.61
C ILE A 99 -13.05 3.54 4.71
N HIS A 100 -12.42 2.61 3.99
CA HIS A 100 -11.30 2.93 3.10
C HIS A 100 -11.71 3.83 1.94
N CYS A 101 -12.91 3.63 1.37
CA CYS A 101 -13.47 4.55 0.38
C CYS A 101 -13.69 5.96 0.97
N GLY A 102 -14.22 6.06 2.19
CA GLY A 102 -14.38 7.35 2.88
C GLY A 102 -13.05 8.06 3.14
N VAL A 103 -12.04 7.33 3.60
CA VAL A 103 -10.68 7.85 3.80
C VAL A 103 -10.05 8.29 2.48
N ALA A 104 -10.20 7.51 1.41
CA ALA A 104 -9.69 7.86 0.08
C ALA A 104 -10.30 9.17 -0.44
N ILE A 105 -11.61 9.36 -0.27
CA ILE A 105 -12.29 10.62 -0.63
C ILE A 105 -11.76 11.79 0.22
N LEU A 106 -11.63 11.59 1.54
CA LEU A 106 -11.10 12.63 2.43
C LEU A 106 -9.68 13.04 2.04
N VAL A 107 -8.82 12.07 1.75
CA VAL A 107 -7.45 12.31 1.28
C VAL A 107 -7.45 13.07 -0.03
N LEU A 108 -8.30 12.71 -0.99
CA LEU A 108 -8.44 13.43 -2.25
C LEU A 108 -8.82 14.90 -2.03
N LEU A 109 -9.81 15.17 -1.17
CA LEU A 109 -10.23 16.53 -0.85
C LEU A 109 -9.10 17.33 -0.20
N LEU A 110 -8.35 16.74 0.74
CA LEU A 110 -7.23 17.41 1.39
C LEU A 110 -6.06 17.64 0.43
N ALA A 111 -5.79 16.69 -0.47
CA ALA A 111 -4.72 16.78 -1.43
C ALA A 111 -5.01 17.84 -2.51
N GLU A 112 -6.22 17.90 -3.03
CA GLU A 112 -6.64 18.92 -4.00
C GLU A 112 -6.70 20.33 -3.39
N THR A 113 -7.03 20.45 -2.10
CA THR A 113 -7.13 21.76 -1.43
C THR A 113 -5.81 22.19 -0.81
N ILE A 114 -5.42 21.55 0.29
CA ILE A 114 -4.23 21.91 1.09
C ILE A 114 -2.95 21.57 0.31
N GLY A 115 -2.94 20.44 -0.39
CA GLY A 115 -1.73 19.98 -1.06
C GLY A 115 -1.37 20.78 -2.31
N ILE A 116 -2.34 21.19 -3.13
CA ILE A 116 -2.09 22.14 -4.25
C ILE A 116 -1.66 23.51 -3.70
N TRP A 117 -2.30 24.00 -2.64
CA TRP A 117 -1.89 25.24 -1.99
C TRP A 117 -0.44 25.19 -1.48
N PHE A 118 -0.06 24.08 -0.85
CA PHE A 118 1.30 23.84 -0.37
C PHE A 118 2.31 23.77 -1.53
N LEU A 119 1.95 23.09 -2.63
CA LEU A 119 2.78 22.98 -3.82
C LEU A 119 3.06 24.33 -4.48
N ASN A 120 2.06 25.20 -4.56
CA ASN A 120 2.20 26.51 -5.19
C ASN A 120 2.85 27.58 -4.30
N THR A 121 2.69 27.48 -2.97
CA THR A 121 3.07 28.57 -2.04
C THR A 121 4.38 28.30 -1.31
N TYR A 122 4.64 27.05 -0.90
CA TYR A 122 5.78 26.72 -0.04
C TYR A 122 6.88 25.96 -0.75
N MET A 123 6.59 25.29 -1.87
CA MET A 123 7.65 24.69 -2.68
C MET A 123 8.24 25.70 -3.63
N ASN A 124 9.56 25.92 -3.52
CA ASN A 124 10.31 26.77 -4.42
C ASN A 124 10.61 26.01 -5.73
N ILE A 125 9.59 25.84 -6.57
CA ILE A 125 9.68 25.15 -7.86
C ILE A 125 9.93 26.20 -8.96
N PRO A 126 10.97 26.04 -9.81
CA PRO A 126 11.17 26.90 -10.97
C PRO A 126 9.92 26.94 -11.86
N GLN A 127 9.52 28.11 -12.35
CA GLN A 127 8.29 28.27 -13.15
C GLN A 127 8.24 27.36 -14.38
N GLU A 128 9.39 27.12 -15.02
CA GLU A 128 9.52 26.23 -16.18
C GLU A 128 9.13 24.77 -15.88
N ARG A 129 9.10 24.38 -14.59
CA ARG A 129 8.88 23.00 -14.14
C ARG A 129 7.61 22.82 -13.31
N MET A 130 6.85 23.90 -13.11
CA MET A 130 5.60 23.86 -12.34
C MET A 130 4.57 22.90 -12.96
N ASP A 131 4.49 22.87 -14.29
CA ASP A 131 3.59 21.95 -15.01
C ASP A 131 3.97 20.48 -14.76
N ALA A 132 5.27 20.15 -14.86
CA ALA A 132 5.76 18.80 -14.59
C ALA A 132 5.51 18.38 -13.14
N ALA A 133 5.73 19.28 -12.18
CA ALA A 133 5.45 19.05 -10.77
C ALA A 133 3.96 18.79 -10.52
N GLY A 134 3.07 19.53 -11.18
CA GLY A 134 1.62 19.32 -11.10
C GLY A 134 1.19 17.94 -11.60
N TRP A 135 1.74 17.48 -12.73
CA TRP A 135 1.47 16.13 -13.25
C TRP A 135 1.94 15.04 -12.30
N VAL A 136 3.18 15.14 -11.81
CA VAL A 136 3.74 14.17 -10.85
C VAL A 136 2.91 14.14 -9.57
N TYR A 137 2.47 15.30 -9.08
CA TYR A 137 1.62 15.41 -7.90
C TYR A 137 0.30 14.68 -8.07
N GLN A 138 -0.39 14.92 -9.18
CA GLN A 138 -1.67 14.28 -9.50
C GLN A 138 -1.54 12.75 -9.61
N PHE A 139 -0.53 12.26 -10.33
CA PHE A 139 -0.27 10.81 -10.42
C PHE A 139 0.07 10.20 -9.06
N SER A 140 0.79 10.93 -8.21
CA SER A 140 1.15 10.47 -6.87
C SER A 140 -0.09 10.35 -5.98
N ILE A 141 -0.99 11.33 -5.98
CA ILE A 141 -2.27 11.27 -5.25
C ILE A 141 -3.11 10.09 -5.76
N PHE A 142 -3.24 9.97 -7.08
CA PHE A 142 -4.01 8.88 -7.68
C PHE A 142 -3.47 7.51 -7.28
N SER A 143 -2.15 7.30 -7.37
CA SER A 143 -1.51 6.07 -6.92
C SER A 143 -1.77 5.81 -5.44
N PHE A 144 -1.77 6.85 -4.60
CA PHE A 144 -2.04 6.73 -3.18
C PHE A 144 -3.49 6.32 -2.88
N VAL A 145 -4.46 6.93 -3.56
CA VAL A 145 -5.89 6.57 -3.47
C VAL A 145 -6.10 5.10 -3.84
N VAL A 146 -5.52 4.67 -4.97
CA VAL A 146 -5.56 3.26 -5.39
C VAL A 146 -4.95 2.36 -4.32
N SER A 147 -3.83 2.76 -3.72
CA SER A 147 -3.17 2.00 -2.66
C SER A 147 -4.05 1.82 -1.41
N ILE A 148 -4.85 2.83 -1.03
CA ILE A 148 -5.79 2.76 0.10
C ILE A 148 -6.91 1.78 -0.22
N ILE A 149 -7.50 1.86 -1.42
CA ILE A 149 -8.60 1.00 -1.84
C ILE A 149 -8.16 -0.46 -1.91
N GLN A 150 -6.90 -0.74 -2.27
CA GLN A 150 -6.35 -2.08 -2.34
C GLN A 150 -6.15 -2.76 -0.97
N VAL A 151 -6.03 -2.00 0.12
CA VAL A 151 -5.78 -2.53 1.48
C VAL A 151 -6.76 -3.62 1.92
N PRO A 152 -8.09 -3.42 1.92
CA PRO A 152 -9.04 -4.43 2.37
C PRO A 152 -8.94 -5.74 1.57
N TYR A 153 -8.70 -5.65 0.25
CA TYR A 153 -8.55 -6.81 -0.61
C TYR A 153 -7.28 -7.60 -0.27
N ASN A 154 -6.18 -6.90 -0.05
CA ASN A 154 -4.93 -7.56 0.34
C ASN A 154 -5.05 -8.22 1.73
N ALA A 155 -5.70 -7.53 2.66
CA ALA A 155 -5.90 -8.03 4.02
C ALA A 155 -6.79 -9.29 4.06
N ILE A 156 -7.86 -9.38 3.26
CA ILE A 156 -8.71 -10.58 3.23
C ILE A 156 -8.00 -11.79 2.60
N ILE A 157 -7.15 -11.58 1.59
CA ILE A 157 -6.35 -12.65 0.98
C ILE A 157 -5.38 -13.23 2.01
N ILE A 158 -4.67 -12.36 2.74
CA ILE A 158 -3.75 -12.75 3.81
C ILE A 158 -4.50 -13.46 4.94
N ALA A 159 -5.63 -12.91 5.38
CA ALA A 159 -6.40 -13.45 6.50
C ALA A 159 -7.04 -14.82 6.21
N ARG A 160 -7.38 -15.12 4.94
CA ARG A 160 -7.90 -16.44 4.53
C ARG A 160 -6.81 -17.49 4.28
N GLU A 161 -5.54 -17.18 4.55
CA GLU A 161 -4.35 -18.00 4.20
C GLU A 161 -4.27 -18.39 2.71
N GLN A 162 -5.00 -17.71 1.82
CA GLN A 162 -5.01 -17.99 0.37
C GLN A 162 -3.90 -17.22 -0.35
N MET A 163 -2.64 -17.45 0.04
CA MET A 163 -1.48 -16.78 -0.58
C MET A 163 -1.24 -17.17 -2.05
N ASN A 164 -1.95 -18.18 -2.57
CA ASN A 164 -1.83 -18.62 -3.96
C ASN A 164 -2.40 -17.62 -4.98
N ILE A 165 -3.24 -16.66 -4.54
CA ILE A 165 -3.83 -15.62 -5.41
C ILE A 165 -2.96 -14.35 -5.48
N TYR A 166 -2.02 -14.19 -4.54
CA TYR A 166 -1.09 -13.05 -4.49
C TYR A 166 0.23 -13.31 -5.27
N ALA A 167 0.34 -14.46 -5.93
CA ALA A 167 1.54 -14.88 -6.66
C ALA A 167 1.46 -14.60 -8.17
N TYR A 168 0.75 -13.55 -8.58
CA TYR A 168 0.73 -13.04 -9.95
C TYR A 168 1.20 -11.59 -9.99
#